data_AF-E7SAJ1-F1
#
_entry.id   AF-E7SAJ1-F1
#
_cell.length_a   1.000
_cell.length_b   1.000
_cell.length_c   1.000
_cell.angle_alpha   90.00
_cell.angle_beta   90.00
_cell.angle_gamma   90.00
#
_symmetry.space_group_name_H-M   'P 1'
#
loop_
_entity.id
_entity.type
_entity.pdbx_description
1 polymer ?
#
loop_
_entity_poly.entity_id
_entity_poly.type
_entity_poly.pdbx_seq_one_letter_code
_entity_poly.pdbx_strand_id
1 'polypeptide(L)' 'MDKALKDFSMEACKKADLYPDIWDYLEEEEEIKDDILTCFVKMKAFYKEILNHKGNVLVTIC' A
#
# COMPACT_ATOMS: atom_id res chain seq x y z
N MET A 1 -9.43 6.61 -9.02
CA MET A 1 -8.31 6.10 -8.20
C MET A 1 -7.04 6.89 -8.48
N ASP A 2 -6.96 7.54 -9.64
CA ASP A 2 -5.83 8.30 -10.19
C ASP A 2 -5.20 9.36 -9.28
N LYS A 3 -5.92 9.84 -8.26
CA LYS A 3 -5.33 10.78 -7.28
C LYS A 3 -4.48 10.11 -6.21
N ALA A 4 -4.76 8.84 -5.86
CA ALA A 4 -4.13 8.20 -4.71
C ALA A 4 -2.66 7.86 -4.94
N LEU A 5 -2.29 7.52 -6.18
CA LEU A 5 -0.92 7.20 -6.59
C LEU A 5 -0.29 8.32 -7.43
N LYS A 6 -0.90 9.49 -7.49
CA LYS A 6 -0.41 10.61 -8.33
C LYS A 6 1.03 10.99 -8.00
N ASP A 7 1.38 10.95 -6.72
CA ASP A 7 2.68 11.35 -6.21
C ASP A 7 3.57 10.12 -5.89
N PHE A 8 3.18 8.92 -6.35
CA PHE A 8 3.99 7.71 -6.19
C PHE A 8 5.28 7.82 -7.02
N SER A 9 6.40 7.41 -6.44
CA SER A 9 7.71 7.44 -7.10
C SER A 9 8.62 6.36 -6.54
N MET A 10 9.06 5.44 -7.41
CA MET A 10 10.04 4.40 -7.06
C MET A 10 11.32 5.02 -6.49
N GLU A 11 11.83 6.10 -7.11
CA GLU A 11 13.00 6.84 -6.63
C GLU A 11 12.82 7.42 -5.23
N ALA A 12 11.65 7.97 -4.92
CA ALA A 12 11.36 8.50 -3.59
C ALA A 12 11.32 7.36 -2.55
N CYS A 13 10.72 6.22 -2.90
CA CYS A 13 10.67 5.04 -2.05
C CYS A 13 12.07 4.46 -1.80
N LYS A 14 12.93 4.40 -2.83
CA LYS A 14 14.34 4.00 -2.72
C LYS A 14 15.12 4.92 -1.79
N LYS A 15 15.02 6.24 -2.02
CA LYS A 15 15.71 7.24 -1.20
C LYS A 15 15.28 7.20 0.27
N ALA A 16 14.04 6.80 0.53
CA ALA A 16 13.49 6.65 1.87
C ALA A 16 13.83 5.29 2.52
N ASP A 17 14.56 4.41 1.84
CA ASP A 17 14.97 3.08 2.34
C ASP A 17 13.76 2.24 2.80
N LEU A 18 12.68 2.24 2.00
CA LEU A 18 11.45 1.52 2.35
C LEU A 18 11.63 0.01 2.14
N TYR A 19 11.22 -0.79 3.12
CA TYR A 19 11.07 -2.25 2.94
C TYR A 19 10.04 -2.56 1.84
N PRO A 20 10.21 -3.61 1.00
CA PRO A 20 11.26 -4.65 1.03
C PRO A 20 12.54 -4.38 0.20
N ASP A 21 12.91 -3.11 -0.05
CA ASP A 21 14.05 -2.75 -0.92
C ASP A 21 13.90 -3.29 -2.35
N ILE A 22 12.75 -3.00 -2.97
CA ILE A 22 12.36 -3.45 -4.32
C ILE A 22 12.34 -2.31 -5.34
N TRP A 23 12.88 -1.15 -4.99
CA TRP A 23 12.64 0.09 -5.75
C TRP A 23 13.51 0.23 -7.00
N ASP A 24 14.47 -0.67 -7.18
CA ASP A 24 15.36 -0.71 -8.34
C ASP A 24 14.77 -1.43 -9.57
N TYR A 25 13.66 -2.16 -9.40
CA TYR A 25 12.97 -2.90 -10.45
C TYR A 25 11.95 -2.00 -11.16
N LEU A 26 12.42 -1.07 -12.01
CA LEU A 26 11.56 -0.09 -12.68
C LEU A 26 10.53 -0.73 -13.62
N GLU A 27 10.83 -1.91 -14.17
CA GLU A 27 9.90 -2.71 -14.97
C GLU A 27 8.68 -3.20 -14.19
N GLU A 28 8.77 -3.29 -12.85
CA GLU A 28 7.70 -3.73 -11.96
C GLU A 28 6.84 -2.56 -11.45
N GLU A 29 7.13 -1.31 -11.83
CA GLU A 29 6.47 -0.11 -11.26
C GLU A 29 4.93 -0.17 -11.34
N GLU A 30 4.38 -0.60 -12.47
CA GLU A 30 2.93 -0.69 -12.65
C GLU A 30 2.30 -1.83 -11.84
N GLU A 31 2.98 -2.98 -11.73
CA GLU A 31 2.53 -4.10 -10.89
C GLU A 31 2.55 -3.71 -9.41
N ILE A 32 3.61 -3.03 -8.96
CA ILE A 32 3.73 -2.50 -7.60
C ILE A 32 2.61 -1.49 -7.29
N LYS A 33 2.30 -0.59 -8.23
CA LYS A 33 1.17 0.36 -8.09
C LYS A 33 -0.17 -0.37 -7.94
N ASP A 34 -0.42 -1.37 -8.78
CA ASP A 34 -1.65 -2.18 -8.74
C ASP A 34 -1.78 -2.97 -7.43
N ASP A 35 -0.68 -3.52 -6.92
CA ASP A 35 -0.63 -4.24 -5.64
C ASP A 35 -0.88 -3.31 -4.45
N ILE A 36 -0.25 -2.12 -4.43
CA ILE A 36 -0.49 -1.09 -3.40
C ILE A 36 -1.97 -0.68 -3.42
N LEU A 37 -2.54 -0.45 -4.60
CA LEU A 37 -3.93 -0.06 -4.75
C LEU A 37 -4.88 -1.16 -4.26
N THR A 38 -4.60 -2.41 -4.62
CA THR A 38 -5.36 -3.59 -4.20
C THR A 38 -5.32 -3.74 -2.68
N CYS A 39 -4.14 -3.63 -2.07
CA CYS A 39 -3.97 -3.66 -0.62
C CYS A 39 -4.75 -2.53 0.06
N PHE A 40 -4.69 -1.31 -0.45
CA PHE A 40 -5.41 -0.16 0.10
C PHE A 40 -6.93 -0.37 0.08
N VAL A 41 -7.48 -0.86 -1.03
CA VAL A 41 -8.92 -1.13 -1.16
C VAL A 41 -9.35 -2.24 -0.20
N LYS A 42 -8.57 -3.33 -0.10
CA LYS A 42 -8.83 -4.43 0.85
C LYS A 42 -8.78 -3.96 2.30
N MET A 43 -7.78 -3.15 2.66
CA MET A 43 -7.65 -2.60 4.00
C MET A 43 -8.83 -1.69 4.36
N LYS A 44 -9.30 -0.85 3.43
CA LYS A 44 -10.52 -0.05 3.61
C LYS A 44 -11.76 -0.92 3.84
N ALA A 45 -11.91 -2.00 3.08
CA ALA A 45 -13.02 -2.93 3.25
C ALA A 45 -12.96 -3.62 4.62
N PHE A 46 -11.77 -4.07 5.04
CA PHE A 46 -11.52 -4.64 6.36
C PHE A 46 -11.94 -3.69 7.49
N TYR A 47 -11.46 -2.44 7.47
CA TYR A 47 -11.82 -1.46 8.52
C TYR A 47 -13.32 -1.17 8.59
N LYS A 48 -14.02 -1.13 7.44
CA LYS A 48 -15.47 -0.98 7.41
C LYS A 48 -16.18 -2.17 8.07
N GLU A 49 -15.67 -3.37 7.83
CA GLU A 49 -16.23 -4.57 8.43
C GLU A 49 -16.03 -4.59 9.95
N ILE A 50 -14.82 -4.26 10.43
CA ILE A 50 -14.56 -4.14 11.87
C ILE A 50 -15.46 -3.09 12.53
N LEU A 51 -15.70 -1.95 11.86
CA LEU A 51 -16.62 -0.92 12.34
C LEU A 51 -18.07 -1.45 12.47
N ASN A 52 -18.56 -2.22 11.48
CA ASN A 52 -19.90 -2.83 11.54
C ASN A 52 -20.06 -3.74 12.76
N HIS A 53 -19.02 -4.49 13.12
CA HIS A 53 -19.00 -5.38 14.28
C HIS A 53 -18.63 -4.69 15.60
N LYS A 54 -18.41 -3.36 15.60
CA LYS A 54 -17.90 -2.60 16.75
C LYS A 54 -16.63 -3.20 17.35
N GLY A 55 -15.78 -3.77 16.50
CA GLY A 55 -14.51 -4.40 16.90
C GLY A 55 -13.36 -3.41 17.02
N ASN A 56 -12.21 -3.92 17.44
CA ASN A 56 -10.94 -3.18 17.50
C ASN A 56 -9.93 -3.78 16.52
N VAL A 57 -8.96 -2.99 16.07
CA VAL A 57 -7.89 -3.46 15.17
C VAL A 57 -6.55 -3.41 15.88
N LEU A 58 -5.80 -4.49 15.80
CA LEU A 58 -4.38 -4.56 16.13
C LEU A 58 -3.61 -4.81 14.84
N VAL A 59 -2.66 -3.94 14.51
CA VAL A 59 -1.75 -4.11 13.37
C VAL A 59 -0.38 -4.52 13.91
N THR A 60 0.12 -5.65 13.45
CA THR A 60 1.45 -6.16 13.78
C THR A 60 2.21 -6.41 12.48
N ILE A 61 3.45 -5.94 12.42
CA ILE A 61 4.40 -6.25 11.36
C ILE A 61 5.57 -6.92 12.08
N CYS A 62 5.85 -8.18 11.73
CA CYS A 62 6.83 -9.02 12.40
C CYS A 62 7.84 -9.56 11.38
#